data_AF-A0A836V3E3-F1
#
_entry.id   AF-A0A836V3E3-F1
#
_cell.length_a   1.000
_cell.length_b   1.000
_cell.length_c   1.000
_cell.angle_alpha   90.00
_cell.angle_beta   90.00
_cell.angle_gamma   90.00
#
_symmetry.space_group_name_H-M   'P 1'
#
loop_
_entity.id
_entity.type
_entity.pdbx_description
1 polymer ?
#
loop_
_entity_poly.entity_id
_entity_poly.type
_entity_poly.pdbx_seq_one_letter_code
_entity_poly.pdbx_strand_id
1 'polypeptide(L)'
;MSEIGDTFKIIKEQNKVKKQSNLDYSTALLLETKFSVSINNGGVHLVVANNGVIVDFWPSTGKWIVRGGITSRGVNGLIRFLDKKGKH
;
A
#
# COMPACT_ATOMS: atom_id res chain seq x y z
N MET A 1 4.69 -35.75 16.27
CA MET A 1 3.92 -34.51 16.48
C MET A 1 4.88 -33.32 16.50
N SER A 2 5.32 -32.81 15.33
CA SER A 2 6.07 -31.53 15.23
C SER A 2 6.10 -30.88 13.83
N GLU A 3 5.56 -31.47 12.77
CA GLU A 3 5.56 -30.83 11.44
C GLU A 3 4.68 -29.56 11.34
N ILE A 4 3.65 -29.47 12.17
CA ILE A 4 2.68 -28.36 12.15
C ILE A 4 3.29 -27.07 12.75
N GLY A 5 4.15 -27.19 13.77
CA GLY A 5 4.77 -26.04 14.42
C GLY A 5 5.77 -25.30 13.53
N ASP A 6 6.53 -26.05 12.74
CA ASP A 6 7.53 -25.50 11.81
C ASP A 6 6.88 -24.91 10.55
N THR A 7 5.79 -25.51 10.05
CA THR A 7 5.01 -24.91 8.95
C THR A 7 4.43 -23.54 9.32
N PHE A 8 3.93 -23.35 10.56
CA PHE A 8 3.43 -22.04 10.99
C PHE A 8 4.52 -20.97 11.09
N LYS A 9 5.75 -21.34 11.48
CA LYS A 9 6.90 -20.42 11.49
C LYS A 9 7.28 -19.99 10.08
N ILE A 10 7.41 -20.94 9.16
CA ILE A 10 7.71 -20.69 7.74
C ILE A 10 6.65 -19.78 7.11
N ILE A 11 5.37 -20.02 7.37
CA ILE A 11 4.27 -19.19 6.85
C ILE A 11 4.34 -17.77 7.42
N LYS A 12 4.67 -17.60 8.71
CA LYS A 12 4.86 -16.26 9.32
C LYS A 12 6.01 -15.50 8.67
N GLU A 13 7.14 -16.15 8.44
CA GLU A 13 8.31 -15.53 7.80
C GLU A 13 8.02 -15.18 6.34
N GLN A 14 7.43 -16.10 5.57
CA GLN A 14 7.02 -15.83 4.19
C GLN A 14 6.02 -14.68 4.09
N ASN A 15 5.06 -14.59 5.02
CA ASN A 15 4.12 -13.48 5.06
C ASN A 15 4.79 -12.15 5.41
N LYS A 16 5.86 -12.16 6.21
CA LYS A 16 6.64 -10.95 6.52
C LYS A 16 7.44 -10.49 5.29
N VAL A 17 8.10 -11.42 4.61
CA VAL A 17 8.85 -11.13 3.37
C VAL A 17 7.91 -10.61 2.28
N LYS A 18 6.74 -11.23 2.08
CA LYS A 18 5.73 -10.76 1.12
C LYS A 18 5.19 -9.37 1.44
N LYS A 19 5.01 -9.05 2.74
CA LYS A 19 4.57 -7.71 3.16
C LYS A 19 5.65 -6.67 2.87
N GLN A 20 6.91 -7.01 3.10
CA GLN A 20 8.05 -6.14 2.80
C GLN A 20 8.15 -5.91 1.28
N SER A 21 8.17 -6.97 0.48
CA SER A 21 8.22 -6.85 -0.98
C SER A 21 7.04 -6.07 -1.56
N ASN A 22 5.83 -6.22 -1.01
CA ASN A 22 4.67 -5.43 -1.43
C ASN A 22 4.81 -3.96 -1.06
N LEU A 23 5.43 -3.65 0.08
CA LEU A 23 5.70 -2.30 0.53
C LEU A 23 6.74 -1.66 -0.38
N ASP A 24 7.88 -2.31 -0.63
CA ASP A 24 8.92 -1.83 -1.54
C ASP A 24 8.38 -1.63 -2.95
N TYR A 25 7.66 -2.62 -3.50
CA TYR A 25 7.06 -2.52 -4.84
C TYR A 25 6.04 -1.39 -4.95
N SER A 26 5.13 -1.27 -3.98
CA SER A 26 4.11 -0.21 -3.99
C SER A 26 4.72 1.17 -3.78
N THR A 27 5.76 1.27 -2.96
CA THR A 27 6.47 2.53 -2.70
C THR A 27 7.27 2.94 -3.92
N ALA A 28 7.97 2.01 -4.59
CA ALA A 28 8.68 2.27 -5.84
C ALA A 28 7.75 2.78 -6.93
N LEU A 29 6.60 2.11 -7.13
CA LEU A 29 5.55 2.57 -8.06
C LEU A 29 5.06 3.99 -7.74
N LEU A 30 4.83 4.27 -6.45
CA LEU A 30 4.37 5.59 -6.02
C LEU A 30 5.46 6.67 -6.12
N LEU A 31 6.74 6.31 -5.96
CA LEU A 31 7.88 7.22 -6.18
C LEU A 31 8.10 7.54 -7.67
N GLU A 32 7.80 6.59 -8.56
CA GLU A 32 7.86 6.80 -10.01
C GLU A 32 6.73 7.72 -10.50
N THR A 33 5.65 7.83 -9.72
CA THR A 33 4.55 8.75 -9.99
C THR A 33 4.81 10.16 -9.43
N LYS A 34 4.16 11.16 -10.03
CA LYS A 34 4.26 12.57 -9.59
C LYS A 34 3.45 12.89 -8.33
N PHE A 35 3.01 11.88 -7.57
CA PHE A 35 2.16 12.06 -6.41
C PHE A 35 2.97 12.42 -5.17
N SER A 36 2.39 13.20 -4.27
CA SER A 36 3.02 13.51 -2.98
C SER A 36 2.78 12.36 -2.01
N VAL A 37 3.81 11.55 -1.75
CA VAL A 37 3.71 10.37 -0.89
C VAL A 37 4.45 10.64 0.42
N SER A 38 3.75 10.55 1.53
CA SER A 38 4.32 10.63 2.87
C SER A 38 4.32 9.25 3.51
N ILE A 39 5.52 8.75 3.81
CA ILE A 39 5.71 7.46 4.45
C ILE A 39 5.56 7.64 5.95
N ASN A 40 4.60 6.96 6.56
CA ASN A 40 4.36 7.01 8.00
C ASN A 40 4.53 5.62 8.64
N ASN A 41 4.91 5.58 9.92
CA ASN A 41 5.12 4.34 10.68
C ASN A 41 6.00 3.29 9.96
N GLY A 42 7.10 3.73 9.33
CA GLY A 42 8.04 2.82 8.64
C GLY A 42 7.46 2.12 7.40
N GLY A 43 6.48 2.74 6.73
CA GLY A 43 5.90 2.22 5.48
C GLY A 43 4.70 1.30 5.66
N VAL A 44 4.24 1.08 6.89
CA VAL A 44 2.96 0.38 7.15
C VAL A 44 1.77 1.20 6.66
N HIS A 45 1.89 2.52 6.70
CA HIS A 45 0.88 3.46 6.26
C HIS A 45 1.52 4.54 5.38
N LEU A 46 1.00 4.70 4.18
CA LEU A 46 1.45 5.66 3.18
C LEU A 46 0.31 6.64 2.94
N VAL A 47 0.56 7.93 3.13
CA VAL A 47 -0.41 8.98 2.79
C VAL A 47 -0.03 9.52 1.42
N VAL A 48 -0.90 9.31 0.43
CA VAL A 48 -0.70 9.77 -0.95
C VAL A 48 -1.63 10.94 -1.21
N ALA A 49 -1.08 12.06 -1.62
CA ALA A 49 -1.81 13.26 -1.99
C ALA A 49 -1.59 13.61 -3.46
N ASN A 50 -2.67 13.94 -4.17
CA ASN A 50 -2.63 14.43 -5.55
C ASN A 50 -3.77 15.43 -5.80
N ASN A 51 -3.46 16.61 -6.37
CA ASN A 51 -4.43 17.65 -6.75
C ASN A 51 -5.55 17.90 -5.70
N GLY A 52 -5.18 18.04 -4.42
CA GLY A 52 -6.11 18.30 -3.32
C GLY A 52 -6.86 17.07 -2.78
N VAL A 53 -6.68 15.89 -3.38
CA VAL A 53 -7.19 14.62 -2.88
C VAL A 53 -6.13 13.94 -2.02
N ILE A 54 -6.49 13.60 -0.78
CA ILE A 54 -5.61 12.90 0.16
C ILE A 54 -6.14 11.48 0.36
N VAL A 55 -5.26 10.49 0.25
CA VAL A 55 -5.59 9.07 0.34
C VAL A 55 -4.64 8.37 1.30
N ASP A 56 -5.21 7.73 2.31
CA ASP A 56 -4.53 6.89 3.28
C ASP A 56 -4.42 5.46 2.69
N PHE A 57 -3.20 4.96 2.44
CA PHE A 57 -2.91 3.67 1.79
C PHE A 57 -2.09 2.75 2.69
N TRP A 58 -2.56 1.51 2.84
CA TRP A 58 -1.91 0.44 3.60
C TRP A 58 -1.34 -0.61 2.65
N PRO A 59 -0.05 -0.52 2.27
CA PRO A 59 0.57 -1.42 1.30
C PRO A 59 0.52 -2.89 1.71
N SER A 60 0.60 -3.18 3.02
CA SER A 60 0.54 -4.54 3.57
C SER A 60 -0.74 -5.29 3.24
N THR A 61 -1.86 -4.58 3.07
CA THR A 61 -3.18 -5.17 2.77
C THR A 61 -3.72 -4.71 1.40
N GLY A 62 -3.00 -3.79 0.76
CA GLY A 62 -3.41 -3.07 -0.44
C GLY A 62 -4.60 -2.13 -0.23
N LYS A 63 -5.11 -1.93 0.99
CA LYS A 63 -6.29 -1.10 1.25
C LYS A 63 -5.93 0.38 1.08
N TRP A 64 -6.78 1.17 0.44
CA TRP A 64 -6.70 2.62 0.44
C TRP A 64 -8.05 3.26 0.75
N ILE A 65 -8.00 4.42 1.40
CA ILE A 65 -9.15 5.19 1.83
C ILE A 65 -8.90 6.65 1.46
N VAL A 66 -9.77 7.20 0.63
CA VAL A 66 -9.78 8.63 0.31
C VAL A 66 -10.41 9.37 1.49
N ARG A 67 -9.76 10.44 1.94
CA ARG A 67 -10.36 11.37 2.89
C ARG A 67 -11.55 12.06 2.21
N GLY A 68 -12.75 11.57 2.50
CA GLY A 68 -13.97 11.87 1.74
C GLY A 68 -14.91 10.66 1.57
N GLY A 69 -14.51 9.46 2.00
CA GLY A 69 -15.40 8.31 2.22
C GLY A 69 -15.26 7.17 1.22
N ILE A 70 -14.46 7.32 0.16
CA ILE A 70 -14.23 6.25 -0.82
C ILE A 70 -13.17 5.30 -0.28
N THR A 71 -13.50 4.01 -0.19
CA THR A 71 -12.56 2.96 0.21
C THR A 71 -12.43 1.94 -0.89
N SER A 72 -11.21 1.52 -1.20
CA SER A 72 -10.96 0.48 -2.20
C SER A 72 -9.62 -0.22 -1.91
N ARG A 73 -9.18 -1.11 -2.80
CA ARG A 73 -7.97 -1.93 -2.65
C ARG A 73 -7.13 -1.96 -3.92
N GLY A 74 -5.85 -2.26 -3.75
CA GLY A 74 -4.83 -2.37 -4.79
C GLY A 74 -4.13 -1.05 -5.11
N VAL A 75 -2.81 -1.11 -5.26
CA VAL A 75 -1.96 0.05 -5.63
C VAL A 75 -2.26 0.57 -7.03
N ASN A 76 -2.53 -0.32 -8.00
CA ASN A 76 -2.88 0.08 -9.36
C ASN A 76 -4.22 0.85 -9.41
N GLY A 77 -5.19 0.42 -8.58
CA GLY A 77 -6.49 1.11 -8.45
C GLY A 77 -6.33 2.50 -7.84
N LEU A 78 -5.45 2.64 -6.85
CA LEU A 78 -5.09 3.92 -6.24
C LEU A 78 -4.47 4.87 -7.29
N ILE A 79 -3.46 4.40 -8.02
CA ILE A 79 -2.78 5.20 -9.05
C ILE A 79 -3.78 5.65 -10.12
N ARG A 80 -4.64 4.76 -10.63
CA ARG A 80 -5.65 5.11 -11.63
C ARG A 80 -6.67 6.12 -11.09
N PHE A 81 -7.07 6.00 -9.83
CA PHE A 81 -7.98 6.96 -9.18
C PHE A 81 -7.34 8.34 -9.08
N LEU A 82 -6.10 8.41 -8.60
CA LEU A 82 -5.34 9.66 -8.48
C LEU A 82 -5.05 10.29 -9.84
N ASP A 83 -4.68 9.52 -10.86
CA ASP A 83 -4.45 10.01 -12.23
C ASP A 83 -5.74 10.60 -12.83
N LYS A 84 -6.89 9.92 -12.66
CA LYS A 84 -8.18 10.41 -13.14
C LYS A 84 -8.59 11.71 -12.45
N LYS A 85 -8.32 11.86 -11.15
CA LYS A 85 -8.59 13.09 -10.40
C LYS A 85 -7.61 14.21 -10.70
N GLY A 86 -6.42 13.89 -11.23
CA GLY A 86 -5.39 14.85 -11.59
C GLY A 86 -5.58 15.57 -12.93
N LYS A 87 -6.49 15.09 -13.79
CA LYS A 87 -6.71 15.59 -15.17
C LYS A 87 -7.79 16.70 -15.29
N HIS A 88 -8.01 17.48 -14.24
CA HIS A 88 -8.95 18.62 -14.28
C HIS A 88 -8.22 19.95 -14.44
#